data_AF-A0A2D7RKF2-F1
#
_entry.id   AF-A0A2D7RKF2-F1
#
_cell.length_a   1.000
_cell.length_b   1.000
_cell.length_c   1.000
_cell.angle_alpha   90.00
_cell.angle_beta   90.00
_cell.angle_gamma   90.00
#
_symmetry.space_group_name_H-M   'P 1'
#
loop_
_entity.id
_entity.type
_entity.pdbx_description
1 polymer ?
#
loop_
_entity_poly.entity_id
_entity_poly.type
_entity_poly.pdbx_seq_one_letter_code
_entity_poly.pdbx_strand_id
1 'polypeptide(L)'
;MKIKNTAILLILFLGFSAFSKNDENTMKNCHFLLNKESCLSQNGDFFKNKGAVKSDLVNLFGNEEDSLILIDNFYEIQKGILPHSLIIKSISKSRSGNINVLLKENQQIRLQQHKLKEQLLHLNLLLTSKKSKKLMNNFQSIDLRYKDKIAIKHF
;
A
#
# COMPACT_ATOMS: atom_id res chain seq x y z
N MET A 1 -46.66 46.51 -6.65
CA MET A 1 -45.20 46.55 -6.43
C MET A 1 -44.63 45.16 -6.68
N LYS A 2 -44.03 44.91 -7.85
CA LYS A 2 -43.53 43.58 -8.26
C LYS A 2 -42.08 43.43 -7.77
N ILE A 3 -41.89 42.77 -6.63
CA ILE A 3 -40.55 42.39 -6.16
C ILE A 3 -40.12 41.18 -6.98
N LYS A 4 -38.98 41.34 -7.66
CA LYS A 4 -38.42 40.41 -8.63
C LYS A 4 -37.92 39.13 -7.93
N ASN A 5 -38.46 37.98 -8.34
CA ASN A 5 -38.03 36.63 -7.90
C ASN A 5 -36.64 36.19 -8.40
N THR A 6 -35.79 37.09 -8.91
CA THR A 6 -34.50 36.75 -9.49
C THR A 6 -33.35 36.64 -8.49
N ALA A 7 -33.53 37.03 -7.22
CA ALA A 7 -32.44 37.00 -6.23
C ALA A 7 -32.22 35.62 -5.58
N ILE A 8 -33.22 34.73 -5.58
CA ILE A 8 -33.15 33.45 -4.86
C ILE A 8 -32.40 32.38 -5.69
N LEU A 9 -32.38 32.50 -7.03
CA LEU A 9 -31.73 31.52 -7.90
C LEU A 9 -30.19 31.61 -7.88
N LEU A 10 -29.62 32.76 -7.52
CA LEU A 10 -28.16 32.97 -7.55
C LEU A 10 -27.43 32.34 -6.36
N ILE A 11 -28.11 32.20 -5.21
CA ILE A 11 -27.53 31.62 -4.00
C ILE A 11 -27.43 30.09 -4.13
N LEU A 12 -28.35 29.47 -4.88
CA LEU A 12 -28.30 28.02 -5.18
C LEU A 12 -27.13 27.65 -6.11
N PHE A 13 -26.67 28.54 -7.00
CA PHE A 13 -25.55 28.26 -7.88
C PHE A 13 -24.17 28.35 -7.19
N LEU A 14 -24.04 29.17 -6.14
CA LEU A 14 -22.77 29.32 -5.41
C LEU A 14 -22.51 28.19 -4.40
N GLY A 15 -23.53 27.43 -4.01
CA GLY A 15 -23.39 26.28 -3.11
C GLY A 15 -22.76 25.03 -3.74
N PHE A 16 -22.85 24.87 -5.08
CA PHE A 16 -22.36 23.67 -5.76
C PHE A 16 -20.90 23.76 -6.22
N SER A 17 -20.35 24.95 -6.43
CA SER A 17 -18.94 25.11 -6.84
C SER A 17 -17.93 24.86 -5.71
N ALA A 18 -18.35 24.91 -4.44
CA ALA A 18 -17.49 24.61 -3.29
C ALA A 18 -17.28 23.11 -3.08
N PHE A 19 -18.19 22.26 -3.57
CA PHE A 19 -18.08 20.80 -3.42
C PHE A 19 -17.20 20.13 -4.47
N SER A 20 -16.98 20.77 -5.62
CA SER A 20 -16.18 20.21 -6.73
C SER A 20 -14.66 20.34 -6.53
N LYS A 21 -14.19 21.37 -5.81
CA LYS A 21 -12.75 21.67 -5.68
C LYS A 21 -12.00 20.72 -4.74
N ASN A 22 -12.72 20.11 -3.79
CA ASN A 22 -12.12 19.15 -2.85
C ASN A 22 -11.90 17.77 -3.47
N ASP A 23 -12.72 17.35 -4.43
CA ASP A 23 -12.65 15.98 -4.96
C ASP A 23 -11.40 15.77 -5.86
N GLU A 24 -10.96 16.78 -6.61
CA GLU A 24 -9.78 16.69 -7.49
C GLU A 24 -8.43 16.69 -6.72
N ASN A 25 -8.34 17.49 -5.65
CA ASN A 25 -7.16 17.50 -4.77
C ASN A 25 -7.06 16.22 -3.93
N THR A 26 -8.19 15.62 -3.60
CA THR A 26 -8.26 14.38 -2.80
C THR A 26 -7.63 13.20 -3.55
N MET A 27 -7.91 13.04 -4.85
CA MET A 27 -7.29 11.98 -5.65
C MET A 27 -5.79 12.18 -5.84
N LYS A 28 -5.31 13.44 -5.97
CA LYS A 28 -3.87 13.75 -6.13
C LYS A 28 -3.03 13.30 -4.94
N ASN A 29 -3.62 13.22 -3.75
CA ASN A 29 -2.92 12.84 -2.53
C ASN A 29 -3.12 11.37 -2.16
N CYS A 30 -3.78 10.58 -3.02
CA CYS A 30 -4.01 9.15 -2.78
C CYS A 30 -2.80 8.31 -3.18
N HIS A 31 -2.17 7.66 -2.20
CA HIS A 31 -0.96 6.86 -2.41
C HIS A 31 -1.17 5.38 -2.12
N PHE A 32 -2.08 5.08 -1.19
CA PHE A 32 -2.42 3.71 -0.80
C PHE A 32 -3.94 3.54 -0.70
N LEU A 33 -4.37 2.30 -0.83
CA LEU A 33 -5.71 1.87 -0.45
C LEU A 33 -5.64 1.07 0.84
N LEU A 34 -6.28 1.56 1.91
CA LEU A 34 -6.49 0.76 3.11
C LEU A 34 -7.72 -0.12 2.91
N ASN A 35 -7.55 -1.44 3.06
CA ASN A 35 -8.58 -2.47 2.95
C ASN A 35 -9.40 -2.40 1.64
N LYS A 36 -8.83 -1.88 0.55
CA LYS A 36 -9.49 -1.58 -0.74
C LYS A 36 -10.59 -0.52 -0.69
N GLU A 37 -10.82 0.10 0.46
CA GLU A 37 -11.99 0.95 0.69
C GLU A 37 -11.59 2.40 0.91
N SER A 38 -10.56 2.65 1.71
CA SER A 38 -10.17 4.01 2.11
C SER A 38 -8.91 4.46 1.39
N CYS A 39 -8.91 5.70 0.92
CA CYS A 39 -7.73 6.31 0.35
C CYS A 39 -6.84 6.86 1.47
N LEU A 40 -5.53 6.61 1.35
CA LEU A 40 -4.53 7.03 2.33
C LEU A 40 -3.40 7.79 1.62
N SER A 41 -2.95 8.90 2.20
CA SER A 41 -1.75 9.62 1.74
C SER A 41 -0.46 8.94 2.20
N GLN A 42 0.69 9.46 1.77
CA GLN A 42 2.01 9.00 2.22
C GLN A 42 2.24 9.18 3.72
N ASN A 43 1.56 10.14 4.36
CA ASN A 43 1.70 10.47 5.78
C ASN A 43 0.53 9.94 6.63
N GLY A 44 -0.36 9.12 6.07
CA GLY A 44 -1.44 8.47 6.82
C GLY A 44 -2.75 9.26 6.93
N ASP A 45 -2.93 10.34 6.17
CA ASP A 45 -4.20 11.06 6.14
C ASP A 45 -5.26 10.27 5.37
N PHE A 46 -6.46 10.21 5.94
CA PHE A 46 -7.60 9.50 5.37
C PHE A 46 -8.46 10.41 4.49
N PHE A 47 -8.85 9.89 3.34
CA PHE A 47 -9.78 10.57 2.46
C PHE A 47 -10.99 9.69 2.14
N LYS A 48 -12.18 10.31 2.11
CA LYS A 48 -13.40 9.63 1.66
C LYS A 48 -13.22 9.21 0.21
N ASN A 49 -13.21 7.90 -0.01
CA ASN A 49 -13.01 7.32 -1.32
C ASN A 49 -14.28 7.46 -2.17
N LYS A 50 -14.30 8.43 -3.08
CA LYS A 50 -15.41 8.63 -4.04
C LYS A 50 -15.17 7.98 -5.42
N GLY A 51 -14.20 7.06 -5.58
CA GLY A 51 -14.00 6.44 -6.89
C GLY A 51 -12.75 5.61 -7.15
N ALA A 52 -11.93 5.27 -6.15
CA ALA A 52 -10.67 4.55 -6.34
C ALA A 52 -10.83 3.04 -6.64
N VAL A 53 -11.98 2.62 -7.16
CA VAL A 53 -12.32 1.21 -7.45
C VAL A 53 -11.46 0.62 -8.59
N LYS A 54 -10.67 1.44 -9.30
CA LYS A 54 -9.76 1.02 -10.39
C LYS A 54 -8.37 1.67 -10.35
N SER A 55 -7.78 1.80 -9.17
CA SER A 55 -6.41 2.32 -9.06
C SER A 55 -5.38 1.19 -8.93
N ASP A 56 -4.25 1.30 -9.63
CA ASP A 56 -3.06 0.45 -9.47
C ASP A 56 -2.28 0.73 -8.16
N LEU A 57 -2.92 1.39 -7.19
CA LEU A 57 -2.33 1.71 -5.90
C LEU A 57 -2.07 0.46 -5.07
N VAL A 58 -1.05 0.54 -4.22
CA VAL A 58 -0.71 -0.52 -3.29
C VAL A 58 -1.80 -0.63 -2.23
N ASN A 59 -2.26 -1.85 -2.00
CA ASN A 59 -3.26 -2.11 -0.97
C ASN A 59 -2.58 -2.45 0.36
N LEU A 60 -2.98 -1.74 1.41
CA LEU A 60 -2.59 -2.00 2.79
C LEU A 60 -3.75 -2.70 3.49
N PHE A 61 -3.51 -3.87 4.07
CA PHE A 61 -4.51 -4.65 4.79
C PHE A 61 -4.18 -4.72 6.28
N GLY A 62 -5.07 -4.17 7.10
CA GLY A 62 -4.91 -4.12 8.54
C GLY A 62 -5.90 -3.18 9.20
N ASN A 63 -5.71 -2.96 10.49
CA ASN A 63 -6.50 -2.00 11.24
C ASN A 63 -6.11 -0.56 10.85
N GLU A 64 -7.03 0.39 11.01
CA GLU A 64 -6.77 1.81 10.74
C GLU A 64 -5.62 2.37 11.59
N GLU A 65 -5.55 1.95 12.86
CA GLU A 65 -4.49 2.28 13.82
C GLU A 65 -3.08 1.82 13.38
N ASP A 66 -3.02 0.82 12.50
CA ASP A 66 -1.77 0.25 11.96
C ASP A 66 -1.36 0.90 10.62
N SER A 67 -2.11 1.88 10.12
CA SER A 67 -1.90 2.48 8.79
C SER A 67 -0.49 3.04 8.61
N LEU A 68 0.02 3.81 9.57
CA LEU A 68 1.39 4.33 9.53
C LEU A 68 2.44 3.22 9.55
N ILE A 69 2.26 2.21 10.39
CA ILE A 69 3.16 1.05 10.45
C ILE A 69 3.18 0.30 9.11
N LEU A 70 2.02 0.16 8.46
CA LEU A 70 1.91 -0.46 7.15
C LEU A 70 2.60 0.37 6.05
N ILE A 71 2.48 1.69 6.09
CA ILE A 71 3.20 2.61 5.20
C ILE A 71 4.71 2.49 5.39
N ASP A 72 5.20 2.53 6.64
CA ASP A 72 6.63 2.42 6.94
C ASP A 72 7.19 1.09 6.46
N ASN A 73 6.47 0.00 6.73
CA ASN A 73 6.82 -1.33 6.22
C ASN A 73 6.87 -1.35 4.69
N PHE A 74 5.91 -0.71 4.02
CA PHE A 74 5.93 -0.60 2.56
C PHE A 74 7.21 0.04 2.06
N TYR A 75 7.59 1.20 2.58
CA TYR A 75 8.79 1.89 2.11
C TYR A 75 10.07 1.09 2.41
N GLU A 76 10.21 0.55 3.62
CA GLU A 76 11.38 -0.25 4.00
C GLU A 76 11.52 -1.52 3.13
N ILE A 77 10.42 -2.25 2.92
CA ILE A 77 10.43 -3.46 2.10
C ILE A 77 10.66 -3.11 0.63
N GLN A 78 9.93 -2.14 0.08
CA GLN A 78 10.03 -1.75 -1.33
C GLN A 78 11.44 -1.28 -1.66
N LYS A 79 12.09 -0.52 -0.77
CA LYS A 79 13.48 -0.11 -0.91
C LYS A 79 14.44 -1.30 -1.03
N GLY A 80 14.22 -2.36 -0.24
CA GLY A 80 15.06 -3.55 -0.26
C GLY A 80 14.91 -4.42 -1.50
N ILE A 81 13.72 -4.43 -2.12
CA ILE A 81 13.40 -5.35 -3.22
C ILE A 81 13.34 -4.68 -4.61
N LEU A 82 13.19 -3.35 -4.67
CA LEU A 82 13.11 -2.61 -5.94
C LEU A 82 14.33 -2.80 -6.85
N PRO A 83 15.59 -2.85 -6.36
CA PRO A 83 16.76 -3.12 -7.22
C PRO A 83 16.70 -4.48 -7.94
N HIS A 84 15.84 -5.39 -7.47
CA HIS A 84 15.65 -6.73 -8.01
C HIS A 84 14.42 -6.83 -8.92
N SER A 85 13.87 -5.69 -9.34
CA SER A 85 12.64 -5.61 -10.16
C SER A 85 11.41 -6.26 -9.54
N LEU A 86 11.37 -6.37 -8.20
CA LEU A 86 10.20 -6.84 -7.46
C LEU A 86 9.35 -5.65 -7.03
N ILE A 87 8.06 -5.68 -7.40
CA ILE A 87 7.12 -4.59 -7.16
C ILE A 87 5.99 -5.07 -6.25
N ILE A 88 5.74 -4.35 -5.16
CA ILE A 88 4.68 -4.67 -4.21
C ILE A 88 3.31 -4.34 -4.82
N LYS A 89 2.37 -5.27 -4.70
CA LYS A 89 0.95 -5.10 -5.01
C LYS A 89 0.13 -4.85 -3.75
N SER A 90 0.45 -5.56 -2.68
CA SER A 90 -0.20 -5.33 -1.38
C SER A 90 0.65 -5.78 -0.20
N ILE A 91 0.40 -5.19 0.96
CA ILE A 91 0.98 -5.59 2.23
C ILE A 91 -0.16 -5.83 3.22
N SER A 92 -0.08 -6.92 3.98
CA SER A 92 -0.98 -7.18 5.11
C SER A 92 -0.19 -7.35 6.39
N LYS A 93 -0.70 -6.82 7.50
CA LYS A 93 -0.19 -7.08 8.85
C LYS A 93 -1.23 -7.84 9.67
N SER A 94 -0.83 -8.98 10.25
CA SER A 94 -1.67 -9.70 11.21
C SER A 94 -1.54 -9.09 12.62
N ARG A 95 -2.49 -9.43 13.51
CA ARG A 95 -2.41 -9.07 14.93
C ARG A 95 -1.13 -9.56 15.62
N SER A 96 -0.60 -10.71 15.20
CA SER A 96 0.66 -11.26 15.72
C SER A 96 1.91 -10.58 15.13
N GLY A 97 1.75 -9.51 14.35
CA GLY A 97 2.85 -8.80 13.71
C GLY A 97 3.49 -9.55 12.54
N ASN A 98 2.82 -10.56 11.96
CA ASN A 98 3.29 -11.15 10.70
C ASN A 98 2.95 -10.20 9.55
N ILE A 99 3.90 -10.00 8.66
CA ILE A 99 3.75 -9.18 7.46
C ILE A 99 3.74 -10.12 6.26
N ASN A 100 2.71 -10.05 5.42
CA ASN A 100 2.69 -10.71 4.13
C ASN A 100 2.71 -9.67 3.03
N VAL A 101 3.66 -9.80 2.12
CA VAL A 101 3.83 -8.95 0.94
C VAL A 101 3.43 -9.77 -0.26
N LEU A 102 2.47 -9.27 -1.03
CA LEU A 102 2.11 -9.81 -2.34
C LEU A 102 2.77 -8.93 -3.40
N LEU A 103 3.49 -9.55 -4.32
CA LEU A 103 4.11 -8.87 -5.46
C LEU A 103 3.15 -8.82 -6.66
N LYS A 104 3.41 -7.93 -7.62
CA LYS A 104 2.59 -7.82 -8.86
C LYS A 104 2.50 -9.14 -9.63
N GLU A 105 3.57 -9.93 -9.63
CA GLU A 105 3.66 -11.26 -10.25
C GLU A 105 3.04 -12.39 -9.38
N ASN A 106 2.19 -12.05 -8.40
CA ASN A 106 1.52 -12.97 -7.47
C ASN A 106 2.44 -13.83 -6.58
N GLN A 107 3.70 -13.44 -6.48
CA GLN A 107 4.67 -14.03 -5.56
C GLN A 107 4.49 -13.47 -4.15
N GLN A 108 4.90 -14.22 -3.13
CA GLN A 108 4.75 -13.81 -1.72
C GLN A 108 6.10 -13.68 -1.01
N ILE A 109 6.22 -12.65 -0.16
CA ILE A 109 7.32 -12.54 0.81
C ILE A 109 6.70 -12.42 2.21
N ARG A 110 7.14 -13.25 3.15
CA ARG A 110 6.60 -13.31 4.51
C ARG A 110 7.66 -12.94 5.55
N LEU A 111 7.30 -11.99 6.40
CA LEU A 111 8.18 -11.29 7.34
C LEU A 111 7.49 -11.16 8.71
N GLN A 112 8.20 -10.64 9.70
CA GLN A 112 7.71 -10.31 11.04
C GLN A 112 8.13 -8.89 11.40
N GLN A 113 7.18 -8.08 11.87
CA GLN A 113 7.40 -6.68 12.25
C GLN A 113 8.61 -6.51 13.18
N HIS A 114 8.67 -7.29 14.26
CA HIS A 114 9.69 -7.18 15.29
C HIS A 114 11.10 -7.62 14.82
N LYS A 115 11.21 -8.25 13.64
CA LYS A 115 12.49 -8.70 13.02
C LYS A 115 12.70 -8.12 11.63
N LEU A 116 11.89 -7.13 11.23
CA LEU A 116 11.83 -6.69 9.84
C LEU A 116 13.21 -6.32 9.28
N LYS A 117 13.99 -5.54 10.02
CA LYS A 117 15.33 -5.10 9.62
C LYS A 117 16.29 -6.28 9.35
N GLU A 118 16.35 -7.24 10.27
CA GLU A 118 17.19 -8.43 10.14
C GLU A 118 16.75 -9.30 8.95
N GLN A 119 15.44 -9.51 8.80
CA GLN A 119 14.90 -10.31 7.72
C GLN A 119 15.10 -9.62 6.36
N LEU A 120 14.98 -8.30 6.27
CA LEU A 120 15.29 -7.55 5.05
C LEU A 120 16.76 -7.64 4.67
N LEU A 121 17.67 -7.67 5.65
CA LEU A 121 19.09 -7.94 5.39
C LEU A 121 19.29 -9.33 4.77
N HIS A 122 18.68 -10.37 5.36
CA HIS A 122 18.75 -11.73 4.83
C HIS A 122 18.13 -11.86 3.44
N LEU A 123 17.00 -11.19 3.20
CA LEU A 123 16.36 -11.14 1.88
C LEU A 123 17.28 -10.48 0.85
N ASN A 124 17.90 -9.35 1.19
CA ASN A 124 18.80 -8.67 0.26
C ASN A 124 20.04 -9.51 -0.07
N LEU A 125 20.63 -10.20 0.93
CA LEU A 125 21.72 -11.14 0.70
C LEU A 125 21.30 -12.29 -0.24
N LEU A 126 20.08 -12.80 -0.06
CA LEU A 126 19.53 -13.85 -0.91
C LEU A 126 19.33 -13.38 -2.36
N LEU A 127 18.78 -12.17 -2.55
CA LEU A 127 18.50 -11.60 -3.87
C LEU A 127 19.76 -11.17 -4.63
N THR A 128 20.78 -10.68 -3.93
CA THR A 128 22.05 -10.22 -4.54
C THR A 128 23.05 -11.34 -4.82
N SER A 129 22.95 -12.48 -4.10
CA SER A 129 23.91 -13.56 -4.20
C SER A 129 23.86 -14.29 -5.55
N LYS A 130 25.00 -14.34 -6.25
CA LYS A 130 25.16 -15.16 -7.47
C LYS A 130 24.84 -16.64 -7.23
N LYS A 131 25.16 -17.16 -6.04
CA LYS A 131 24.89 -18.57 -5.68
C LYS A 131 23.39 -18.84 -5.56
N SER A 132 22.62 -17.84 -5.13
CA SER A 132 21.19 -17.94 -4.87
C SER A 132 20.33 -17.59 -6.09
N LYS A 133 20.93 -17.10 -7.18
CA LYS A 133 20.22 -16.68 -8.40
C LYS A 133 19.23 -17.73 -8.93
N LYS A 134 19.61 -19.01 -8.91
CA LYS A 134 18.74 -20.11 -9.35
C LYS A 134 17.50 -20.27 -8.46
N LEU A 135 17.61 -20.02 -7.16
CA LEU A 135 16.51 -20.11 -6.20
C LEU A 135 15.53 -18.94 -6.34
N MET A 136 16.01 -17.79 -6.81
CA MET A 136 15.20 -16.59 -7.02
C MET A 136 14.49 -16.59 -8.37
N ASN A 137 14.84 -17.51 -9.27
CA ASN A 137 14.08 -17.70 -10.50
C ASN A 137 12.79 -18.48 -10.18
N ASN A 138 11.64 -17.94 -10.58
CA ASN A 138 10.34 -18.60 -10.48
C ASN A 138 9.95 -19.06 -9.05
N PHE A 139 10.36 -18.32 -8.02
CA PHE A 139 9.84 -18.59 -6.68
C PHE A 139 8.35 -18.24 -6.60
N GLN A 140 7.59 -19.05 -5.87
CA GLN A 140 6.21 -18.77 -5.48
C GLN A 140 6.17 -17.98 -4.16
N SER A 141 6.99 -18.35 -3.18
CA SER A 141 7.03 -17.64 -1.90
C SER A 141 8.38 -17.74 -1.21
N ILE A 142 8.76 -16.68 -0.49
CA ILE A 142 9.90 -16.64 0.43
C ILE A 142 9.37 -16.37 1.83
N ASP A 143 9.68 -17.23 2.80
CA ASP A 143 9.31 -17.08 4.20
C ASP A 143 10.56 -16.92 5.07
N LEU A 144 10.70 -15.74 5.65
CA LEU A 144 11.85 -15.35 6.48
C LEU A 144 11.55 -15.40 7.98
N ARG A 145 10.38 -15.92 8.37
CA ARG A 145 9.91 -15.90 9.76
C ARG A 145 10.54 -16.98 10.64
N TYR A 146 11.26 -17.93 10.03
CA TYR A 146 11.99 -18.95 10.75
C TYR A 146 13.28 -18.36 11.34
N LYS A 147 13.67 -18.86 12.52
CA LYS A 147 14.78 -18.30 13.29
C LYS A 147 16.11 -18.32 12.53
N ASP A 148 16.47 -19.48 11.98
CA ASP A 148 17.80 -19.72 11.41
C ASP A 148 17.72 -20.25 9.96
N LYS A 149 16.56 -20.09 9.31
CA LYS A 149 16.27 -20.68 7.98
C LYS A 149 15.43 -19.73 7.14
N ILE A 150 15.56 -19.84 5.82
CA ILE A 150 14.67 -19.22 4.86
C ILE A 150 13.98 -20.35 4.11
N ALA A 151 12.64 -20.34 4.07
CA ALA A 151 11.89 -21.29 3.28
C ALA A 151 11.51 -20.68 1.94
N ILE A 152 11.84 -21.35 0.84
CA ILE A 152 11.54 -20.90 -0.52
C ILE A 152 10.70 -21.97 -1.19
N LYS A 153 9.49 -21.61 -1.62
CA LYS A 153 8.62 -22.45 -2.43
C LYS A 153 8.69 -21.99 -3.88
N HIS A 154 8.70 -22.94 -4.81
CA HIS A 154 8.73 -22.69 -6.26
C HIS A 154 7.40 -23.13 -6.87
N PHE A 155 7.11 -22.64 -8.08
CA PHE A 155 5.97 -23.11 -8.88
C PHE A 155 6.18 -24.53 -9.40
#